data_AF-A0A8J3D2C4-F1
#
_entry.id   AF-A0A8J3D2C4-F1
#
_cell.length_a   1.000
_cell.length_b   1.000
_cell.length_c   1.000
_cell.angle_alpha   90.00
_cell.angle_beta   90.00
_cell.angle_gamma   90.00
#
_symmetry.space_group_name_H-M   'P 1'
#
loop_
_entity.id
_entity.type
_entity.pdbx_description
1 polymer ?
#
loop_
_entity_poly.entity_id
_entity_poly.type
_entity_poly.pdbx_seq_one_letter_code
_entity_poly.pdbx_strand_id
1 'polypeptide(L)' 'MKSSKKKIKIIVERNNTGFSAFAEDHPIFTTGRTVSELTDNALEAANFYFEEDGIVLNHNDFKLISNSFFNTIK' A
#
# COMPACT_ATOMS: atom_id res chain seq x y z
N MET A 1 7.90 22.72 13.39
CA MET A 1 7.08 21.50 13.56
C MET A 1 7.85 20.29 13.03
N LYS A 2 8.28 19.37 13.90
CA LYS A 2 8.79 18.06 13.45
C LYS A 2 7.59 17.12 13.28
N SER A 3 7.04 17.04 12.07
CA SER A 3 6.12 15.95 11.73
C SER A 3 6.93 14.86 11.07
N SER A 4 7.38 13.89 11.85
CA SER A 4 7.72 12.57 11.31
C SER A 4 6.65 11.59 11.77
N LYS A 5 5.38 11.80 11.37
CA LYS A 5 4.43 10.68 11.34
C LYS A 5 5.04 9.64 10.41
N LYS A 6 5.35 8.45 10.95
CA LYS A 6 5.88 7.34 10.16
C LYS A 6 4.84 7.02 9.09
N LYS A 7 5.22 7.11 7.82
CA LYS A 7 4.35 6.75 6.70
C LYS A 7 3.96 5.28 6.78
N ILE A 8 2.74 4.95 6.37
CA ILE A 8 2.28 3.57 6.25
C ILE A 8 3.06 2.92 5.12
N LYS A 9 3.79 1.85 5.42
CA LYS A 9 4.54 1.11 4.42
C LYS A 9 3.61 0.16 3.69
N ILE A 10 3.54 0.31 2.38
CA ILE A 10 2.80 -0.57 1.48
C ILE A 10 3.81 -1.38 0.68
N ILE A 11 3.78 -2.70 0.84
CA ILE A 11 4.60 -3.63 0.08
C ILE A 11 3.83 -3.99 -1.19
N VAL A 12 4.48 -3.84 -2.35
CA VAL A 12 3.90 -4.10 -3.67
C VAL A 12 4.61 -5.29 -4.30
N GLU A 13 3.81 -6.20 -4.82
CA GLU A 13 4.28 -7.39 -5.53
C GLU A 13 3.64 -7.45 -6.93
N ARG A 14 4.45 -7.74 -7.95
CA ARG A 14 3.97 -7.97 -9.30
C ARG A 14 3.60 -9.43 -9.48
N ASN A 15 2.44 -9.69 -10.09
CA ASN A 15 2.01 -11.03 -10.50
C ASN A 15 1.76 -11.07 -12.02
N ASN A 16 1.34 -12.23 -12.56
CA ASN A 16 1.15 -12.42 -14.00
C ASN A 16 0.02 -11.55 -14.59
N THR A 17 -0.92 -11.10 -13.77
CA THR A 17 -2.14 -10.41 -14.20
C THR A 17 -2.25 -8.97 -13.70
N GLY A 18 -1.24 -8.47 -12.98
CA GLY A 18 -1.27 -7.16 -12.32
C GLY A 18 -0.35 -7.11 -11.11
N PHE A 19 -0.88 -6.57 -10.02
CA PHE A 19 -0.15 -6.29 -8.78
C PHE A 19 -1.01 -6.61 -7.56
N SER A 20 -0.32 -6.91 -6.47
CA SER A 20 -0.87 -7.05 -5.12
C SER A 20 -0.17 -6.05 -4.20
N ALA A 21 -0.89 -5.50 -3.23
CA ALA A 21 -0.37 -4.57 -2.25
C ALA A 21 -0.86 -4.94 -0.84
N PHE A 22 0.03 -4.80 0.14
CA PHE A 22 -0.32 -5.00 1.55
C PHE A 22 0.45 -4.08 2.48
N ALA A 23 -0.18 -3.66 3.58
CA ALA A 23 0.48 -2.85 4.59
C ALA A 23 1.35 -3.72 5.51
N GLU A 24 2.53 -3.21 5.90
CA GLU A 24 3.45 -3.92 6.82
C GLU A 24 2.85 -4.03 8.24
N ASP A 25 2.24 -2.94 8.71
CA ASP A 25 1.83 -2.76 10.12
C ASP A 25 0.31 -2.88 10.32
N HIS A 26 -0.48 -3.07 9.25
CA HIS A 26 -1.95 -3.02 9.29
C HIS A 26 -2.57 -4.10 8.40
N PRO A 27 -3.77 -4.63 8.74
CA PRO A 27 -4.46 -5.66 7.96
C PRO A 27 -5.15 -5.06 6.71
N ILE A 28 -4.38 -4.32 5.91
CA ILE A 28 -4.84 -3.65 4.69
C ILE A 28 -4.20 -4.39 3.51
N PHE A 29 -5.04 -4.91 2.61
CA PHE A 29 -4.63 -5.68 1.45
C PHE A 29 -5.47 -5.29 0.25
N THR A 30 -4.87 -5.24 -0.93
CA THR A 30 -5.59 -4.97 -2.17
C THR A 30 -4.85 -5.51 -3.40
N THR A 31 -5.51 -5.43 -4.55
CA THR A 31 -4.96 -5.81 -5.86
C THR A 31 -5.32 -4.75 -6.89
N GLY A 32 -4.57 -4.68 -7.98
CA GLY A 32 -4.85 -3.80 -9.12
C GLY A 32 -4.14 -4.28 -10.38
N ARG A 33 -4.69 -3.98 -11.56
CA ARG A 33 -4.07 -4.33 -12.85
C ARG A 33 -2.93 -3.39 -13.21
N THR A 34 -3.00 -2.15 -12.72
CA THR A 34 -1.96 -1.13 -12.88
C THR A 34 -1.48 -0.62 -11.52
N VAL A 35 -0.32 0.01 -11.49
CA VAL A 35 0.20 0.64 -10.25
C VAL A 35 -0.72 1.76 -9.77
N SER A 36 -1.34 2.53 -10.69
CA SER A 36 -2.28 3.59 -10.34
C SER A 36 -3.53 3.03 -9.65
N GLU A 37 -4.15 2.03 -10.26
CA GLU A 37 -5.31 1.34 -9.67
C GLU A 37 -4.95 0.73 -8.32
N LEU A 38 -3.78 0.11 -8.20
CA LEU A 38 -3.31 -0.46 -6.95
C LEU A 38 -3.15 0.60 -5.86
N THR A 39 -2.59 1.77 -6.18
CA THR A 39 -2.43 2.87 -5.22
C THR A 39 -3.74 3.49 -4.78
N ASP A 40 -4.71 3.59 -5.69
CA ASP A 40 -6.04 4.13 -5.40
C ASP A 40 -6.81 3.16 -4.50
N ASN A 41 -6.81 1.87 -4.85
CA ASN A 41 -7.45 0.83 -4.04
C ASN A 41 -6.79 0.71 -2.65
N ALA A 42 -5.47 0.91 -2.55
CA ALA A 42 -4.76 0.87 -1.26
C ALA A 42 -5.13 2.07 -0.39
N LEU A 43 -5.32 3.25 -1.00
CA LEU A 43 -5.78 4.45 -0.30
C LEU A 43 -7.20 4.28 0.24
N GLU A 44 -8.10 3.73 -0.58
CA GLU A 44 -9.49 3.46 -0.19
C GLU A 44 -9.53 2.46 0.97
N ALA A 45 -8.86 1.31 0.83
CA ALA A 45 -8.83 0.29 1.87
C ALA A 45 -8.23 0.80 3.19
N ALA A 46 -7.20 1.66 3.12
CA ALA A 46 -6.62 2.27 4.31
C ALA A 46 -7.55 3.28 4.98
N ASN A 47 -8.22 4.14 4.20
CA ASN A 47 -9.21 5.06 4.77
C ASN A 47 -10.38 4.31 5.41
N PHE A 48 -10.84 3.21 4.80
CA PHE A 48 -11.86 2.35 5.39
C PHE A 48 -11.39 1.75 6.72
N TYR A 49 -10.14 1.27 6.80
CA TYR A 49 -9.58 0.70 8.04
C TYR A 49 -9.50 1.71 9.18
N PHE A 50 -9.19 2.98 8.90
CA PHE A 50 -9.04 4.03 9.92
C PHE A 50 -10.28 4.93 10.11
N GLU A 51 -11.43 4.57 9.51
CA GLU A 51 -12.63 5.39 9.55
C GLU A 51 -13.11 5.62 10.99
N GLU A 52 -13.13 4.56 11.82
CA GLU A 52 -13.54 4.64 13.23
C GLU A 52 -12.59 5.48 14.10
N ASP A 53 -11.31 5.57 13.70
CA ASP A 53 -10.30 6.40 14.36
C ASP A 53 -10.39 7.88 13.95
N GLY A 54 -11.24 8.22 12.98
CA GLY A 54 -11.37 9.58 12.43
C GLY A 54 -10.13 10.06 11.68
N ILE A 55 -9.30 9.14 11.17
CA ILE A 55 -8.08 9.47 10.42
C ILE A 55 -8.38 9.42 8.93
N VAL A 56 -8.12 10.55 8.26
CA VAL A 56 -8.19 10.64 6.79
C VAL A 56 -6.79 10.64 6.22
N LEU A 57 -6.52 9.71 5.31
CA LEU A 57 -5.24 9.52 4.64
C LEU A 57 -5.29 10.04 3.20
N ASN A 58 -4.12 10.38 2.66
CA ASN A 58 -3.90 10.65 1.24
C ASN A 58 -2.64 9.90 0.74
N HIS A 59 -2.36 9.94 -0.57
CA HIS A 59 -1.21 9.22 -1.14
C HIS A 59 0.15 9.59 -0.52
N ASN A 60 0.32 10.79 0.03
CA ASN A 60 1.57 11.19 0.68
C ASN A 60 1.79 10.50 2.02
N ASP A 61 0.77 9.88 2.61
CA ASP A 61 0.87 9.14 3.86
C ASP A 61 1.41 7.71 3.65
N PHE A 62 1.52 7.27 2.40
CA PHE A 62 2.10 5.98 2.04
C PHE A 62 3.56 6.06 1.66
N LYS A 63 4.27 4.96 1.95
CA LYS A 63 5.58 4.64 1.39
C LYS A 63 5.48 3.30 0.67
N LEU A 64 5.49 3.33 -0.66
CA LEU A 64 5.50 2.12 -1.48
C LEU A 64 6.90 1.50 -1.48
N ILE A 65 6.94 0.19 -1.29
CA ILE A 65 8.15 -0.63 -1.34
C ILE A 65 7.88 -1.79 -2.29
N SER A 66 8.61 -1.87 -3.40
CA SER A 66 8.54 -3.02 -4.31
C SER A 66 9.35 -4.18 -3.75
N ASN A 67 8.74 -5.37 -3.66
CA ASN A 67 9.47 -6.59 -3.29
C ASN A 67 10.15 -7.19 -4.53
N SER A 68 11.31 -6.66 -4.90
CA SER A 68 12.05 -7.11 -6.10
C SER A 68 12.90 -8.38 -5.89
N PHE A 69 12.79 -9.06 -4.74
CA PHE A 69 13.74 -10.11 -4.33
C PHE A 69 13.49 -11.53 -4.85
N PHE A 70 12.37 -11.84 -5.52
CA PHE A 70 12.00 -13.23 -5.86
C PHE A 70 12.19 -13.67 -7.32
N ASN A 71 12.90 -12.91 -8.17
CA ASN A 71 13.01 -13.25 -9.60
C ASN A 71 14.37 -13.79 -10.07
N THR A 72 15.18 -14.40 -9.19
CA THR A 72 16.50 -14.96 -9.56
C THR A 72 16.63 -16.48 -9.32
N ILE A 73 15.54 -17.24 -9.43
CA ILE A 73 15.63 -18.69 -9.65
C ILE A 73 14.56 -19.07 -10.69
N LYS A 74 14.94 -19.00 -11.96
CA LYS A 74 14.31 -19.75 -13.05
C LYS A 74 15.40 -20.45 -13.83
#